data_AF-A0A6B1AQQ8-F1
#
_entry.id   AF-A0A6B1AQQ8-F1
#
_cell.length_a   1.000
_cell.length_b   1.000
_cell.length_c   1.000
_cell.angle_alpha   90.00
_cell.angle_beta   90.00
_cell.angle_gamma   90.00
#
_symmetry.space_group_name_H-M   'P 1'
#
loop_
_entity.id
_entity.type
_entity.pdbx_description
1 polymer ?
#
loop_
_entity_poly.entity_id
_entity_poly.type
_entity_poly.pdbx_seq_one_letter_code
_entity_poly.pdbx_strand_id
1 'polypeptide(L)'
;MSESIIIGLISAGSGLLGVIVGTVFPLIRDFLENKRRARYLAIRMVCDLDQLLDICTNIVGDDGLCCGQKNANDYLEPQVSLPKGLPLPDDVDWRSIDHALMYKILALPSRIEHYNQAIAFAAEHSFPPDYDEVFEERQYRYACLGLDVANLTQELRSKYGIPTREVGEWDPEQYLKDEKSKIDKRREDREMQNDFF
;
A
#
# COMPACT_ATOMS: atom_id res chain seq x y z
N MET A 1 -1.88 60.11 -40.28
CA MET A 1 -2.90 59.66 -39.31
C MET A 1 -3.05 58.14 -39.27
N SER A 2 -2.77 57.41 -40.35
CA SER A 2 -2.79 55.93 -40.40
C SER A 2 -1.66 55.25 -39.63
N GLU A 3 -0.43 55.77 -39.67
CA GLU A 3 0.74 55.10 -39.05
C GLU A 3 0.69 55.04 -37.51
N SER A 4 0.23 56.11 -36.86
CA SER A 4 0.12 56.14 -35.39
C SER A 4 -0.93 55.16 -34.85
N ILE A 5 -1.99 54.90 -35.63
CA ILE A 5 -3.03 53.93 -35.30
C ILE A 5 -2.48 52.49 -35.43
N ILE A 6 -1.68 52.23 -36.47
CA ILE A 6 -1.05 50.93 -36.69
C ILE A 6 -0.03 50.61 -35.57
N ILE A 7 0.81 51.57 -35.20
CA ILE A 7 1.79 51.40 -34.11
C ILE A 7 1.08 51.15 -32.76
N GLY A 8 0.01 51.89 -32.46
CA GLY A 8 -0.79 51.70 -31.25
C GLY A 8 -1.46 50.32 -31.17
N LEU A 9 -1.94 49.79 -32.31
CA LEU A 9 -2.51 48.44 -32.41
C LEU A 9 -1.46 47.34 -32.22
N ILE A 10 -0.26 47.51 -32.79
CA ILE A 10 0.85 46.57 -32.60
C ILE A 10 1.32 46.58 -31.14
N SER A 11 1.47 47.76 -30.52
CA SER A 11 1.89 47.86 -29.12
C SER A 11 0.84 47.31 -28.15
N ALA A 12 -0.45 47.63 -28.36
CA ALA A 12 -1.53 47.12 -27.52
C ALA A 12 -1.68 45.59 -27.65
N GLY A 13 -1.53 45.05 -28.87
CA GLY A 13 -1.53 43.60 -29.12
C GLY A 13 -0.36 42.90 -28.42
N SER A 14 0.85 43.47 -28.48
CA SER A 14 2.03 42.90 -27.82
C SER A 14 1.94 42.91 -26.28
N GLY A 15 1.34 43.95 -25.69
CA GLY A 15 1.13 44.04 -24.24
C GLY A 15 0.12 43.00 -23.73
N LEU A 16 -1.00 42.83 -24.44
CA LEU A 16 -2.02 41.82 -24.10
C LEU A 16 -1.47 40.40 -24.21
N LEU A 17 -0.68 40.12 -25.25
CA LEU A 17 -0.05 38.82 -25.45
C LEU A 17 0.98 38.52 -24.36
N GLY A 18 1.76 39.53 -23.94
CA GLY A 18 2.68 39.42 -22.80
C GLY A 18 1.99 39.09 -21.48
N VAL A 19 0.83 39.69 -21.19
CA VAL A 19 0.04 39.40 -19.97
C VAL A 19 -0.51 37.98 -20.00
N ILE A 20 -1.04 37.52 -21.13
CA ILE A 20 -1.58 36.17 -21.28
C ILE A 20 -0.45 35.14 -21.10
N VAL A 21 0.67 35.33 -21.80
CA VAL A 21 1.84 34.44 -21.66
C VAL A 21 2.36 34.45 -20.22
N GLY A 22 2.48 35.64 -19.62
CA GLY A 22 2.95 35.79 -18.24
C GLY A 22 2.05 35.14 -17.19
N THR A 23 0.74 35.02 -17.44
CA THR A 23 -0.21 34.38 -16.52
C THR A 23 -0.34 32.88 -16.77
N VAL A 24 -0.36 32.46 -18.04
CA VAL A 24 -0.58 31.06 -18.42
C VAL A 24 0.67 30.21 -18.24
N PHE A 25 1.85 30.76 -18.53
CA PHE A 25 3.11 30.01 -18.45
C PHE A 25 3.41 29.46 -17.05
N PRO A 26 3.27 30.24 -15.94
CA PRO A 26 3.42 29.71 -14.60
C PRO A 26 2.44 28.57 -14.29
N LEU A 27 1.16 28.70 -14.67
CA LEU A 27 0.15 27.66 -14.43
C LEU A 27 0.50 26.33 -15.11
N ILE A 28 0.98 26.39 -16.36
CA ILE A 28 1.41 25.19 -17.10
C ILE A 28 2.65 24.58 -16.44
N ARG A 29 3.63 25.43 -16.08
CA ARG A 29 4.85 24.99 -15.40
C ARG A 29 4.53 24.30 -14.08
N ASP A 30 3.71 24.93 -13.25
CA ASP A 30 3.31 24.42 -11.93
C ASP A 30 2.56 23.10 -12.06
N PHE A 31 1.67 22.98 -13.05
CA PHE A 31 0.98 21.73 -13.35
C PHE A 31 1.95 20.60 -13.74
N LEU A 32 2.92 20.87 -14.61
CA LEU A 32 3.93 19.89 -15.02
C LEU A 32 4.86 19.49 -13.87
N GLU A 33 5.29 20.46 -13.07
CA GLU A 33 6.09 20.22 -11.87
C GLU A 33 5.32 19.37 -10.86
N ASN A 34 4.04 19.69 -10.61
CA ASN A 34 3.19 18.90 -9.73
C ASN A 34 3.02 17.46 -10.23
N LYS A 35 2.79 17.27 -11.54
CA LYS A 35 2.68 15.93 -12.13
C LYS A 35 3.96 15.11 -11.96
N ARG A 36 5.14 15.74 -12.08
CA ARG A 36 6.43 15.08 -11.83
C ARG A 36 6.61 14.71 -10.37
N ARG A 37 6.30 15.62 -9.43
CA ARG A 37 6.35 15.36 -7.98
C ARG A 37 5.41 14.23 -7.57
N ALA A 38 4.18 14.24 -8.08
CA ALA A 38 3.18 13.21 -7.83
C ALA A 38 3.64 11.83 -8.31
N ARG A 39 4.17 11.75 -9.54
CA ARG A 39 4.69 10.50 -10.10
C ARG A 39 5.91 10.00 -9.33
N TYR A 40 6.82 10.88 -8.92
CA TYR A 40 7.97 10.51 -8.09
C TYR A 40 7.53 9.92 -6.74
N LEU A 41 6.62 10.60 -6.04
CA LEU A 41 6.06 10.11 -4.78
C LEU A 41 5.36 8.75 -4.97
N ALA A 42 4.51 8.63 -5.99
CA ALA A 42 3.81 7.38 -6.28
C ALA A 42 4.77 6.22 -6.60
N ILE A 43 5.86 6.45 -7.35
CA ILE A 43 6.87 5.42 -7.63
C ILE A 43 7.54 4.95 -6.33
N ARG A 44 7.98 5.89 -5.48
CA ARG A 44 8.61 5.55 -4.20
C ARG A 44 7.67 4.71 -3.32
N MET A 45 6.42 5.15 -3.19
CA MET A 45 5.44 4.42 -2.41
C MET A 45 5.12 3.06 -3.02
N VAL A 46 5.03 2.92 -4.34
CA VAL A 46 4.83 1.61 -4.98
C VAL A 46 5.95 0.64 -4.61
N CYS A 47 7.22 1.07 -4.60
CA CYS A 47 8.33 0.22 -4.19
C CYS A 47 8.24 -0.21 -2.72
N ASP A 48 7.97 0.73 -1.81
CA ASP A 48 7.85 0.43 -0.37
C ASP A 48 6.66 -0.49 -0.08
N LEU A 49 5.55 -0.30 -0.81
CA LEU A 49 4.35 -1.12 -0.69
C LEU A 49 4.50 -2.50 -1.32
N ASP A 50 5.24 -2.65 -2.42
CA ASP A 50 5.57 -3.97 -2.97
C ASP A 50 6.41 -4.78 -1.98
N GLN A 51 7.35 -4.13 -1.30
CA GLN A 51 8.12 -4.77 -0.24
C GLN A 51 7.23 -5.18 0.95
N LEU A 52 6.26 -4.33 1.32
CA LEU A 52 5.28 -4.67 2.35
C LEU A 52 4.41 -5.86 1.92
N LEU A 53 3.99 -5.93 0.66
CA LEU A 53 3.25 -7.07 0.10
C LEU A 53 4.07 -8.37 0.25
N ASP A 54 5.34 -8.36 -0.10
CA ASP A 54 6.22 -9.53 0.05
C ASP A 54 6.36 -9.95 1.53
N ILE A 55 6.45 -8.98 2.46
CA ILE A 55 6.45 -9.25 3.91
C ILE A 55 5.12 -9.89 4.35
N CYS A 56 3.98 -9.35 3.90
CA CYS A 56 2.67 -9.93 4.18
C CYS A 56 2.62 -11.39 3.72
N THR A 57 3.10 -11.68 2.52
CA THR A 57 3.11 -13.04 2.00
C THR A 57 4.01 -13.99 2.80
N ASN A 58 5.19 -13.53 3.24
CA ASN A 58 6.06 -14.32 4.09
C ASN A 58 5.40 -14.64 5.44
N ILE A 59 4.68 -13.69 6.05
CA ILE A 59 3.95 -13.92 7.31
C ILE A 59 2.80 -14.91 7.11
N VAL A 60 2.10 -14.84 5.98
CA VAL A 60 1.01 -15.77 5.65
C VAL A 60 1.53 -17.18 5.41
N GLY A 61 2.73 -17.33 4.85
CA GLY A 61 3.38 -18.63 4.65
C GLY A 61 4.16 -19.17 5.85
N ASP A 62 4.23 -18.42 6.95
CA ASP A 62 4.91 -18.85 8.18
C ASP A 62 4.09 -19.96 8.87
N ASP A 63 4.59 -21.19 8.79
CA ASP A 63 4.02 -22.38 9.42
C ASP A 63 4.65 -22.70 10.78
N GLY A 64 5.57 -21.84 11.24
CA GLY A 64 6.25 -21.99 12.51
C GLY A 64 7.36 -23.04 12.55
N LEU A 65 7.69 -23.67 11.41
CA LEU A 65 8.75 -24.67 11.31
C LEU A 65 10.08 -24.06 10.87
N CYS A 66 11.15 -24.39 11.58
CA CYS A 66 12.51 -24.08 11.17
C CYS A 66 13.08 -25.28 10.41
N CYS A 67 13.33 -25.13 9.11
CA CYS A 67 13.82 -26.23 8.25
C CYS A 67 12.92 -27.50 8.32
N GLY A 68 11.60 -27.32 8.43
CA GLY A 68 10.64 -28.41 8.53
C GLY A 68 10.59 -29.09 9.90
N GLN A 69 11.17 -28.48 10.94
CA GLN A 69 11.21 -29.00 12.30
C GLN A 69 10.68 -28.00 13.31
N LYS A 70 10.05 -28.53 14.37
CA LYS A 70 9.70 -27.78 15.57
C LYS A 70 10.96 -27.39 16.34
N ASN A 71 10.84 -26.44 17.27
CA ASN A 71 11.98 -26.04 18.10
C ASN A 71 12.40 -27.16 19.09
N ALA A 72 13.44 -26.90 19.89
CA ALA A 72 14.00 -27.89 20.82
C ALA A 72 13.01 -28.43 21.88
N ASN A 73 11.89 -27.72 22.11
CA ASN A 73 10.83 -28.12 23.04
C ASN A 73 9.65 -28.79 22.32
N ASP A 74 9.77 -29.11 21.03
CA ASP A 74 8.71 -29.65 20.18
C ASP A 74 7.53 -28.67 19.98
N TYR A 75 7.82 -27.37 19.93
CA TYR A 75 6.83 -26.32 19.68
C TYR A 75 7.00 -25.64 18.31
N LEU A 76 5.89 -25.18 17.74
CA LEU A 76 5.89 -24.22 16.64
C LEU A 76 6.24 -22.83 17.17
N GLU A 77 7.03 -22.08 16.41
CA GLU A 77 7.45 -20.73 16.78
C GLU A 77 7.48 -19.85 15.54
N PRO A 78 6.94 -18.61 15.58
CA PRO A 78 6.96 -17.73 14.42
C PRO A 78 8.37 -17.52 13.84
N GLN A 79 8.56 -17.82 12.55
CA GLN A 79 9.85 -17.66 11.88
C GLN A 79 9.99 -16.28 11.22
N VAL A 80 8.87 -15.60 10.95
CA VAL A 80 8.86 -14.28 10.29
C VAL A 80 8.50 -13.20 11.31
N SER A 81 9.33 -12.15 11.39
CA SER A 81 9.04 -11.01 12.28
C SER A 81 7.92 -10.14 11.72
N LEU A 82 7.05 -9.64 12.61
CA LEU A 82 6.02 -8.67 12.23
C LEU A 82 6.66 -7.33 11.88
N PRO A 83 6.23 -6.64 10.81
CA PRO A 83 6.68 -5.29 10.52
C PRO A 83 6.27 -4.32 11.63
N LYS A 84 7.18 -3.42 11.99
CA LYS A 84 6.95 -2.38 13.01
C LYS A 84 6.21 -1.14 12.47
N GLY A 85 5.81 -1.17 11.20
CA GLY A 85 5.17 -0.06 10.49
C GLY A 85 5.64 0.04 9.04
N LEU A 86 5.19 1.09 8.36
CA LEU A 86 5.63 1.46 7.01
C LEU A 86 6.42 2.78 7.12
N PRO A 87 7.70 2.86 6.73
CA PRO A 87 8.45 4.10 6.76
C PRO A 87 7.86 5.08 5.74
N LEU A 88 7.30 6.18 6.22
CA LEU A 88 6.74 7.22 5.37
C LEU A 88 7.79 8.31 5.12
N PRO A 89 8.04 8.69 3.86
CA PRO A 89 8.97 9.77 3.55
C PRO A 89 8.50 11.13 4.08
N ASP A 90 9.44 11.89 4.65
CA ASP A 90 9.26 13.26 5.15
C ASP A 90 9.72 14.33 4.14
N ASP A 91 10.50 13.95 3.14
CA ASP A 91 11.10 14.80 2.11
C ASP A 91 10.20 15.01 0.88
N VAL A 92 8.93 14.60 0.93
CA VAL A 92 7.99 14.61 -0.20
C VAL A 92 6.77 15.47 0.06
N ASP A 93 6.19 16.04 -1.02
CA ASP A 93 4.93 16.77 -0.92
C ASP A 93 3.74 15.82 -1.12
N TRP A 94 3.16 15.36 -0.01
CA TRP A 94 1.97 14.50 0.00
C TRP A 94 0.76 15.10 -0.72
N ARG A 95 0.67 16.43 -0.84
CA ARG A 95 -0.41 17.11 -1.56
C ARG A 95 -0.31 16.97 -3.07
N SER A 96 0.82 16.46 -3.59
CA SER A 96 1.00 16.24 -5.03
C SER A 96 0.22 15.03 -5.55
N ILE A 97 -0.07 14.05 -4.70
CA ILE A 97 -0.86 12.87 -5.06
C ILE A 97 -2.35 13.05 -4.73
N ASP A 98 -3.16 12.12 -5.21
CA ASP A 98 -4.59 12.09 -4.99
C ASP A 98 -4.92 11.92 -3.52
N HIS A 99 -5.90 12.68 -3.04
CA HIS A 99 -6.22 12.72 -1.61
C HIS A 99 -6.71 11.38 -1.08
N ALA A 100 -7.43 10.57 -1.88
CA ALA A 100 -7.90 9.26 -1.44
C ALA A 100 -6.73 8.27 -1.36
N LEU A 101 -5.81 8.27 -2.33
CA LEU A 101 -4.60 7.45 -2.28
C LEU A 101 -3.66 7.88 -1.14
N MET A 102 -3.49 9.19 -0.95
CA MET A 102 -2.74 9.76 0.16
C MET A 102 -3.27 9.26 1.50
N TYR A 103 -4.58 9.38 1.73
CA TYR A 103 -5.21 8.90 2.96
C TYR A 103 -4.97 7.40 3.18
N LYS A 104 -5.18 6.58 2.14
CA LYS A 104 -4.93 5.13 2.22
C LYS A 104 -3.49 4.82 2.63
N ILE A 105 -2.49 5.48 2.03
CA ILE A 105 -1.07 5.30 2.34
C ILE A 105 -0.75 5.73 3.77
N LEU A 106 -1.18 6.94 4.15
CA LEU A 106 -0.88 7.51 5.48
C LEU A 106 -1.57 6.74 6.62
N ALA A 107 -2.65 6.01 6.33
CA ALA A 107 -3.34 5.17 7.30
C ALA A 107 -2.68 3.79 7.52
N LEU A 108 -1.77 3.36 6.63
CA LEU A 108 -1.16 2.03 6.72
C LEU A 108 -0.36 1.78 8.00
N PRO A 109 0.48 2.71 8.50
CA PRO A 109 1.21 2.49 9.75
C PRO A 109 0.28 2.17 10.93
N SER A 110 -0.82 2.91 11.08
CA SER A 110 -1.81 2.66 12.12
C SER A 110 -2.55 1.32 11.94
N ARG A 111 -2.79 0.92 10.69
CA ARG A 111 -3.41 -0.39 10.39
C ARG A 111 -2.47 -1.55 10.73
N ILE A 112 -1.19 -1.44 10.40
CA ILE A 112 -0.16 -2.42 10.76
C ILE A 112 -0.11 -2.58 12.28
N GLU A 113 -0.06 -1.47 13.01
CA GLU A 113 -0.04 -1.49 14.47
C GLU A 113 -1.30 -2.14 15.06
N HIS A 114 -2.48 -1.80 14.55
CA HIS A 114 -3.73 -2.41 14.98
C HIS A 114 -3.75 -3.93 14.76
N TYR A 115 -3.22 -4.41 13.63
CA TYR A 115 -3.12 -5.84 13.35
C TYR A 115 -2.09 -6.54 14.24
N ASN A 116 -0.95 -5.89 14.50
CA ASN A 116 0.04 -6.41 15.45
C ASN A 116 -0.53 -6.55 16.86
N GLN A 117 -1.37 -5.60 17.30
CA GLN A 117 -2.06 -5.68 18.60
C GLN A 117 -3.07 -6.83 18.65
N ALA A 118 -3.84 -7.04 17.58
CA ALA A 118 -4.77 -8.17 17.49
C ALA A 118 -4.02 -9.51 17.56
N ILE A 119 -2.88 -9.62 16.88
CA ILE A 119 -2.01 -10.81 16.94
C ILE A 119 -1.44 -11.00 18.35
N ALA A 120 -0.98 -9.94 19.00
CA ALA A 120 -0.48 -10.02 20.37
C ALA A 120 -1.57 -10.51 21.33
N PHE A 121 -2.80 -10.03 21.17
CA PHE A 121 -3.95 -10.51 21.93
C PHE A 121 -4.25 -12.00 21.68
N ALA A 122 -4.20 -12.46 20.42
CA ALA A 122 -4.37 -13.87 20.11
C ALA A 122 -3.26 -14.74 20.75
N ALA A 123 -2.03 -14.24 20.81
CA ALA A 123 -0.91 -14.92 21.43
C ALA A 123 -1.11 -15.16 22.94
N GLU A 124 -1.82 -14.27 23.65
CA GLU A 124 -2.14 -14.46 25.07
C GLU A 124 -3.07 -15.64 25.34
N HIS A 125 -3.81 -16.07 24.31
CA HIS A 125 -4.76 -17.18 24.34
C HIS A 125 -4.30 -18.39 23.53
N SER A 126 -3.04 -18.40 23.11
CA SER A 126 -2.48 -19.47 22.29
C SER A 126 -1.54 -20.35 23.09
N PHE A 127 -1.67 -21.67 22.92
CA PHE A 127 -1.01 -22.64 23.80
C PHE A 127 -0.13 -23.63 23.02
N PRO A 128 0.98 -24.12 23.63
CA PRO A 128 1.80 -25.16 23.02
C PRO A 128 1.02 -26.47 22.80
N PRO A 129 1.46 -27.31 21.85
CA PRO A 129 2.70 -27.17 21.09
C PRO A 129 2.56 -26.36 19.79
N ASP A 130 1.34 -26.14 19.31
CA ASP A 130 1.10 -25.66 17.94
C ASP A 130 0.77 -24.17 17.86
N TYR A 131 0.29 -23.57 18.96
CA TYR A 131 -0.03 -22.14 19.02
C TYR A 131 -0.98 -21.69 17.89
N ASP A 132 -2.01 -22.48 17.62
CA ASP A 132 -2.88 -22.33 16.45
C ASP A 132 -3.51 -20.94 16.34
N GLU A 133 -3.94 -20.35 17.45
CA GLU A 133 -4.64 -19.06 17.49
C GLU A 133 -3.75 -17.91 17.01
N VAL A 134 -2.48 -17.87 17.43
CA VAL A 134 -1.57 -16.81 17.00
C VAL A 134 -1.17 -16.99 15.55
N PHE A 135 -0.94 -18.22 15.07
CA PHE A 135 -0.63 -18.47 13.66
C PHE A 135 -1.81 -18.11 12.76
N GLU A 136 -3.02 -18.54 13.11
CA GLU A 136 -4.20 -18.19 12.33
C GLU A 136 -4.44 -16.68 12.28
N GLU A 137 -4.31 -15.98 13.42
CA GLU A 137 -4.51 -14.53 13.46
C GLU A 137 -3.43 -13.77 12.68
N ARG A 138 -2.16 -14.22 12.75
CA ARG A 138 -1.05 -13.67 11.95
C ARG A 138 -1.34 -13.78 10.46
N GLN A 139 -1.65 -15.00 10.01
CA GLN A 139 -1.92 -15.28 8.61
C GLN A 139 -3.15 -14.51 8.13
N TYR A 140 -4.22 -14.47 8.93
CA TYR A 140 -5.45 -13.77 8.55
C TYR A 140 -5.25 -12.26 8.37
N ARG A 141 -4.65 -11.62 9.37
CA ARG A 141 -4.46 -10.16 9.37
C ARG A 141 -3.54 -9.71 8.25
N TYR A 142 -2.45 -10.45 8.03
CA TYR A 142 -1.49 -10.11 6.97
C TYR A 142 -1.96 -10.53 5.58
N ALA A 143 -2.85 -11.53 5.45
CA ALA A 143 -3.56 -11.78 4.20
C ALA A 143 -4.47 -10.60 3.84
N CYS A 144 -5.27 -10.09 4.79
CA CYS A 144 -6.08 -8.89 4.60
C CYS A 144 -5.23 -7.67 4.21
N LEU A 145 -4.16 -7.40 4.98
CA LEU A 145 -3.28 -6.27 4.71
C LEU A 145 -2.60 -6.36 3.34
N GLY A 146 -2.08 -7.54 2.99
CA GLY A 146 -1.43 -7.77 1.71
C GLY A 146 -2.38 -7.53 0.52
N LEU A 147 -3.64 -7.96 0.61
CA LEU A 147 -4.63 -7.69 -0.44
C LEU A 147 -4.98 -6.21 -0.56
N ASP A 148 -5.11 -5.50 0.56
CA ASP A 148 -5.32 -4.05 0.58
C ASP A 148 -4.14 -3.31 -0.08
N VAL A 149 -2.92 -3.74 0.24
CA VAL A 149 -1.67 -3.18 -0.32
C VAL A 149 -1.55 -3.49 -1.81
N ALA A 150 -1.86 -4.71 -2.25
CA ALA A 150 -1.87 -5.09 -3.66
C ALA A 150 -2.83 -4.19 -4.46
N ASN A 151 -4.06 -4.01 -3.98
CA ASN A 151 -5.01 -3.11 -4.62
C ASN A 151 -4.53 -1.64 -4.62
N LEU A 152 -4.01 -1.14 -3.50
CA LEU A 152 -3.50 0.23 -3.40
C LEU A 152 -2.35 0.49 -4.39
N THR A 153 -1.41 -0.45 -4.51
CA THR A 153 -0.31 -0.30 -5.46
C THR A 153 -0.81 -0.33 -6.90
N GLN A 154 -1.81 -1.15 -7.22
CA GLN A 154 -2.42 -1.14 -8.55
C GLN A 154 -3.14 0.18 -8.87
N GLU A 155 -3.85 0.76 -7.89
CA GLU A 155 -4.47 2.08 -8.04
C GLU A 155 -3.42 3.18 -8.30
N LEU A 156 -2.31 3.17 -7.56
CA LEU A 156 -1.19 4.09 -7.76
C LEU A 156 -0.58 3.94 -9.17
N ARG A 157 -0.34 2.70 -9.61
CA ARG A 157 0.24 2.43 -10.92
C ARG A 157 -0.63 2.94 -12.06
N SER A 158 -1.92 2.60 -11.99
CA SER A 158 -2.92 3.06 -12.96
C SER A 158 -3.00 4.58 -13.01
N LYS A 159 -3.08 5.24 -11.85
CA LYS A 159 -3.27 6.69 -11.77
C LYS A 159 -2.05 7.48 -12.24
N TYR A 160 -0.84 7.00 -11.96
CA TYR A 160 0.41 7.73 -12.23
C TYR A 160 1.23 7.19 -13.41
N GLY A 161 0.70 6.22 -14.14
CA GLY A 161 1.35 5.63 -15.32
C GLY A 161 2.66 4.93 -14.96
N ILE A 162 2.64 4.16 -13.87
CA ILE A 162 3.78 3.36 -13.40
C ILE A 162 3.60 1.94 -13.95
N PRO A 163 4.65 1.28 -14.45
CA PRO A 163 4.58 -0.10 -14.91
C PRO A 163 4.04 -1.06 -13.83
N THR A 164 3.22 -2.02 -14.26
CA THR A 164 2.78 -3.13 -13.42
C THR A 164 3.95 -4.01 -13.03
N ARG A 165 3.89 -4.58 -11.82
CA ARG A 165 4.82 -5.62 -11.39
C ARG A 165 4.69 -6.81 -12.36
N GLU A 166 5.80 -7.37 -12.78
CA GLU A 166 5.79 -8.64 -13.52
C GLU A 166 5.39 -9.75 -12.55
N VAL A 167 4.26 -10.40 -12.83
CA VAL A 167 3.84 -11.59 -12.08
C VAL A 167 4.55 -12.78 -12.74
N GLY A 168 5.43 -13.42 -11.97
CA GLY A 168 6.13 -14.62 -12.41
C GLY A 168 5.24 -15.86 -12.35
N GLU A 169 5.84 -17.04 -12.16
CA GLU A 169 5.10 -18.29 -11.97
C GLU A 169 4.28 -18.31 -10.66
N TRP A 170 4.61 -17.43 -9.72
CA TRP A 170 3.96 -17.33 -8.43
C TRP A 170 3.31 -15.96 -8.25
N ASP A 171 2.00 -15.96 -8.02
CA ASP A 171 1.18 -14.77 -7.81
C ASP A 171 0.92 -14.55 -6.31
N PRO A 172 1.56 -13.55 -5.68
CA PRO A 172 1.36 -13.26 -4.26
C PRO A 172 -0.08 -12.87 -3.96
N GLU A 173 -0.78 -12.14 -4.84
CA GLU A 173 -2.14 -11.70 -4.58
C GLU A 173 -3.10 -12.90 -4.57
N GLN A 174 -2.94 -13.81 -5.54
CA GLN A 174 -3.75 -15.03 -5.57
C GLN A 174 -3.46 -15.93 -4.35
N TYR A 175 -2.19 -16.09 -3.98
CA TYR A 175 -1.82 -16.86 -2.78
C TYR A 175 -2.47 -16.30 -1.51
N LEU A 176 -2.44 -14.98 -1.31
CA LEU A 176 -3.07 -14.33 -0.16
C LEU A 176 -4.60 -14.51 -0.16
N LYS A 177 -5.25 -14.44 -1.33
CA LYS A 177 -6.70 -14.71 -1.45
C LYS A 177 -7.03 -16.13 -1.03
N ASP A 178 -6.25 -17.09 -1.49
CA ASP A 178 -6.47 -18.51 -1.22
C ASP A 178 -6.29 -18.81 0.26
N GLU A 179 -5.23 -18.31 0.90
CA GLU A 179 -5.00 -18.52 2.33
C GLU A 179 -6.05 -17.82 3.20
N LYS A 180 -6.43 -16.58 2.85
CA LYS A 180 -7.53 -15.89 3.54
C LYS A 180 -8.83 -16.69 3.47
N SER A 181 -9.18 -17.20 2.28
CA SER A 181 -10.39 -18.00 2.07
C SER A 181 -10.40 -19.29 2.87
N LYS A 182 -9.26 -19.98 2.97
CA LYS A 182 -9.11 -21.17 3.83
C LYS A 182 -9.36 -20.82 5.31
N ILE A 183 -8.84 -19.69 5.78
CA ILE A 183 -9.02 -19.24 7.17
C ILE A 183 -10.48 -18.83 7.43
N ASP A 184 -11.08 -18.03 6.55
CA ASP A 184 -12.49 -17.61 6.66
C ASP A 184 -13.39 -18.84 6.80
N LYS A 185 -13.21 -19.85 5.93
CA LYS A 185 -13.98 -21.08 5.99
C LYS A 185 -13.82 -21.83 7.33
N ARG A 186 -12.60 -21.92 7.88
CA ARG A 186 -12.38 -22.55 9.20
C ARG A 186 -13.06 -21.78 10.33
N ARG A 187 -13.13 -20.44 10.23
CA ARG A 187 -13.83 -19.59 11.20
C ARG A 187 -15.34 -19.80 11.14
N GLU A 188 -15.90 -19.77 9.93
CA GLU A 188 -17.33 -20.04 9.69
C GLU A 188 -17.71 -21.44 10.20
N ASP A 189 -16.90 -22.47 9.94
CA ASP A 189 -17.15 -23.84 10.42
C ASP A 189 -17.17 -23.92 11.96
N ARG A 190 -16.28 -23.18 12.66
CA ARG A 190 -16.27 -23.12 14.13
C ARG A 190 -17.45 -22.33 14.70
N GLU A 191 -17.85 -21.23 14.07
CA GLU A 191 -19.02 -20.44 14.47
C GLU A 191 -20.30 -21.27 14.34
N MET A 192 -20.49 -21.95 13.21
CA MET A 192 -21.63 -22.85 13.02
C MET A 192 -21.66 -23.94 14.08
N GLN A 193 -20.53 -24.59 14.39
CA GLN A 193 -20.47 -25.62 15.43
C GLN A 193 -20.87 -25.09 16.80
N ASN A 194 -20.44 -23.88 17.16
CA ASN A 194 -20.77 -23.25 18.44
C ASN A 194 -22.25 -22.89 18.56
N ASP A 195 -22.91 -22.52 17.45
CA ASP A 195 -24.34 -22.19 17.43
C ASP A 195 -25.26 -23.42 17.55
N PHE A 196 -24.72 -24.64 17.37
CA PHE A 196 -25.46 -25.90 17.53
C PHE A 196 -25.46 -26.47 18.96
N PHE A 197 -24.74 -25.85 19.90
CA PHE A 197 -24.67 -26.25 21.32
C PHE A 197 -25.30 -25.21 22.25
#